data_AF-A0A2I0VUY9-F1
#
_entry.id   AF-A0A2I0VUY9-F1
#
_cell.length_a   1.000
_cell.length_b   1.000
_cell.length_c   1.000
_cell.angle_alpha   90.00
_cell.angle_beta   90.00
_cell.angle_gamma   90.00
#
_symmetry.space_group_name_H-M   'P 1'
#
loop_
_entity.id
_entity.type
_entity.pdbx_description
1 polymer ?
#
loop_
_entity_poly.entity_id
_entity_poly.type
_entity_poly.pdbx_seq_one_letter_code
_entity_poly.pdbx_strand_id
1 'polypeptide(L)'
;MFDGYIVVYKFIQDLHFFVTGGDNENELILSTVLQGFFDAVGLILRNNVDKRTALENLDLILLCLDEIIDGGIILETEASVIAGKTTSDSLDGMSSLSEQTISQALATAREHLARSLLK
;
A
#
# COMPACT_ATOMS: atom_id res chain seq x y z
N MET A 1 -5.12 -24.67 -7.74
CA MET A 1 -6.58 -24.73 -7.89
C MET A 1 -7.17 -25.48 -6.71
N PHE A 2 -8.12 -24.88 -6.00
CA PHE A 2 -8.80 -25.44 -4.83
C PHE A 2 -10.30 -25.25 -5.02
N ASP A 3 -11.07 -26.33 -4.95
CA ASP A 3 -12.53 -26.33 -5.10
C ASP A 3 -13.08 -25.54 -6.31
N GLY A 4 -12.40 -25.61 -7.47
CA GLY A 4 -12.83 -24.87 -8.67
C GLY A 4 -12.44 -23.39 -8.68
N TYR A 5 -11.52 -22.97 -7.80
CA TYR A 5 -10.96 -21.63 -7.77
C TYR A 5 -9.45 -21.65 -7.98
N ILE A 6 -8.95 -20.63 -8.66
CA ILE A 6 -7.53 -20.30 -8.69
C ILE A 6 -7.23 -19.56 -7.39
N VAL A 7 -6.19 -19.99 -6.69
CA VAL A 7 -5.76 -19.39 -5.43
C VAL A 7 -4.28 -19.05 -5.56
N VAL A 8 -3.96 -17.76 -5.56
CA VAL A 8 -2.58 -17.27 -5.46
C VAL A 8 -2.35 -16.78 -4.04
N TYR A 9 -1.15 -17.00 -3.51
CA TYR A 9 -0.86 -16.68 -2.12
C TYR A 9 0.59 -16.23 -1.92
N LYS A 10 0.81 -15.49 -0.84
CA LYS A 10 2.13 -15.05 -0.39
C LYS A 10 2.20 -15.06 1.13
N PHE A 11 3.36 -15.40 1.67
CA PHE A 11 3.60 -15.51 3.10
C PHE A 11 4.68 -14.52 3.52
N ILE A 12 4.45 -13.84 4.64
CA ILE A 12 5.44 -13.00 5.32
C ILE A 12 5.24 -13.16 6.82
N GLN A 13 6.31 -13.53 7.53
CA GLN A 13 6.26 -13.82 8.97
C GLN A 13 5.11 -14.78 9.34
N ASP A 14 4.13 -14.29 10.10
CA ASP A 14 2.95 -15.01 10.58
C ASP A 14 1.65 -14.58 9.86
N LEU A 15 1.77 -13.93 8.69
CA LEU A 15 0.66 -13.51 7.84
C LEU A 15 0.65 -14.27 6.51
N HIS A 16 -0.58 -14.56 6.08
CA HIS A 16 -0.86 -15.26 4.82
C HIS A 16 -1.81 -14.40 3.98
N PHE A 17 -1.34 -13.99 2.82
CA PHE A 17 -2.09 -13.21 1.85
C PHE A 17 -2.63 -14.15 0.77
N PHE A 18 -3.90 -13.98 0.40
CA PHE A 18 -4.57 -14.79 -0.60
C PHE A 18 -5.37 -13.91 -1.54
N VAL A 19 -5.36 -14.26 -2.83
CA VAL A 19 -6.33 -13.77 -3.82
C VAL A 19 -6.91 -14.98 -4.51
N THR A 20 -8.24 -15.02 -4.62
CA THR A 20 -8.96 -16.13 -5.24
C THR A 20 -9.78 -15.63 -6.42
N GLY A 21 -9.71 -16.33 -7.54
CA GLY A 21 -10.54 -16.08 -8.72
C GLY A 21 -11.19 -17.37 -9.22
N GLY A 22 -12.18 -17.25 -10.11
CA GLY A 22 -12.77 -18.43 -10.77
C GLY A 22 -11.73 -19.23 -11.55
N ASP A 23 -12.03 -20.50 -11.83
CA ASP A 23 -11.18 -21.41 -12.60
C ASP A 23 -10.85 -20.97 -14.04
N ASN A 24 -11.64 -20.04 -14.58
CA ASN A 24 -11.47 -19.47 -15.91
C ASN A 24 -10.74 -18.10 -15.90
N GLU A 25 -10.35 -17.60 -14.72
CA GLU A 25 -9.66 -16.31 -14.58
C GLU A 25 -8.18 -16.41 -14.96
N ASN A 26 -7.58 -15.26 -15.31
CA ASN A 26 -6.16 -15.21 -15.63
C ASN A 26 -5.31 -15.19 -14.34
N GLU A 27 -4.54 -16.27 -14.13
CA GLU A 27 -3.65 -16.42 -12.98
C GLU A 27 -2.64 -15.27 -12.81
N LEU A 28 -2.13 -14.72 -13.92
CA LEU A 28 -1.17 -13.61 -13.88
C LEU A 28 -1.83 -12.33 -13.36
N ILE A 29 -3.09 -12.08 -13.74
CA ILE A 29 -3.83 -10.91 -13.24
C ILE A 29 -4.08 -11.06 -11.73
N LEU A 30 -4.51 -12.23 -11.26
CA LEU A 30 -4.67 -12.49 -9.83
C LEU A 30 -3.35 -12.33 -9.07
N SER A 31 -2.23 -12.77 -9.66
CA SER A 31 -0.90 -12.57 -9.09
C SER A 31 -0.51 -11.09 -9.01
N THR A 32 -0.87 -10.28 -10.00
CA THR A 32 -0.64 -8.82 -9.99
C THR A 32 -1.45 -8.15 -8.88
N VAL A 33 -2.72 -8.53 -8.69
CA VAL A 33 -3.56 -8.06 -7.59
C VAL A 33 -2.94 -8.41 -6.24
N LEU A 34 -2.53 -9.68 -6.06
CA LEU A 34 -1.88 -10.13 -4.82
C LEU A 34 -0.60 -9.34 -4.53
N GLN A 35 0.23 -9.10 -5.56
CA GLN A 35 1.48 -8.38 -5.41
C GLN A 35 1.22 -6.91 -5.07
N GLY A 36 0.28 -6.25 -5.74
CA GLY A 36 -0.16 -4.89 -5.44
C GLY A 36 -0.67 -4.73 -4.01
N PHE A 37 -1.54 -5.64 -3.56
CA PHE A 37 -2.03 -5.67 -2.19
C PHE A 37 -0.91 -5.87 -1.16
N PHE A 38 -0.04 -6.86 -1.40
CA PHE A 38 1.07 -7.16 -0.50
C PHE A 38 2.03 -5.97 -0.35
N ASP A 39 2.39 -5.33 -1.46
CA ASP A 39 3.29 -4.19 -1.46
C ASP A 39 2.62 -2.95 -0.85
N ALA A 40 1.32 -2.72 -1.09
CA ALA A 40 0.56 -1.63 -0.47
C ALA A 40 0.52 -1.77 1.05
N VAL A 41 0.24 -2.97 1.55
CA VAL A 41 0.29 -3.28 2.99
C VAL A 41 1.71 -3.08 3.54
N GLY A 42 2.73 -3.47 2.78
CA GLY A 42 4.13 -3.16 3.11
C GLY A 42 4.38 -1.66 3.28
N LEU A 43 3.85 -0.82 2.39
CA LEU A 43 4.01 0.64 2.45
C LEU A 43 3.31 1.24 3.67
N ILE A 44 2.03 0.94 3.90
CA ILE A 44 1.25 1.53 5.00
C ILE A 44 1.77 1.07 6.39
N LEU A 45 2.28 -0.16 6.49
CA LEU A 45 2.86 -0.70 7.73
C LEU A 45 4.38 -0.44 7.84
N ARG A 46 4.96 0.38 6.96
CA ARG A 46 6.39 0.74 6.97
C ARG A 46 7.32 -0.48 6.99
N ASN A 47 6.96 -1.50 6.22
CA ASN A 47 7.61 -2.81 6.09
C ASN A 47 7.61 -3.68 7.36
N ASN A 48 6.87 -3.31 8.41
CA ASN A 48 6.65 -4.19 9.56
C ASN A 48 5.35 -4.99 9.41
N VAL A 49 5.40 -6.03 8.59
CA VAL A 49 4.23 -6.85 8.22
C VAL A 49 4.18 -8.12 9.08
N ASP A 50 3.86 -7.93 10.36
CA ASP A 50 3.55 -9.00 11.31
C ASP A 50 2.08 -8.92 11.74
N LYS A 51 1.54 -10.04 12.24
CA LYS A 51 0.12 -10.15 12.61
C LYS A 51 -0.34 -9.07 13.59
N ARG A 52 0.50 -8.69 14.56
CA ARG A 52 0.13 -7.69 15.55
C ARG A 52 -0.02 -6.33 14.87
N THR A 53 1.00 -5.89 14.14
CA THR A 53 0.96 -4.60 13.43
C THR A 53 -0.18 -4.55 12.40
N ALA A 54 -0.45 -5.65 11.69
CA ALA A 54 -1.56 -5.72 10.75
C ALA A 54 -2.93 -5.61 11.45
N LEU A 55 -3.12 -6.25 12.61
CA LEU A 55 -4.36 -6.13 13.38
C LEU A 55 -4.56 -4.75 14.00
N GLU A 56 -3.47 -4.08 14.40
CA GLU A 56 -3.50 -2.72 14.93
C GLU A 56 -3.86 -1.67 13.86
N ASN A 57 -3.68 -1.98 12.57
CA ASN A 57 -3.96 -1.10 11.42
C ASN A 57 -4.90 -1.75 10.40
N LEU A 58 -5.82 -2.62 10.89
CA LEU A 58 -6.68 -3.42 10.02
C LEU A 58 -7.61 -2.56 9.17
N ASP A 59 -8.07 -1.43 9.69
CA ASP A 59 -8.87 -0.43 8.98
C ASP A 59 -8.18 0.07 7.71
N LEU A 60 -6.89 0.43 7.78
CA LEU A 60 -6.13 0.86 6.61
C LEU A 60 -5.95 -0.27 5.59
N ILE A 61 -5.79 -1.51 6.05
CA ILE A 61 -5.69 -2.70 5.18
C ILE A 61 -7.02 -2.95 4.47
N LEU A 62 -8.16 -2.77 5.16
CA LEU A 62 -9.48 -2.91 4.55
C LEU A 62 -9.74 -1.82 3.51
N LEU A 63 -9.35 -0.57 3.78
CA LEU A 63 -9.41 0.51 2.78
C LEU A 63 -8.54 0.19 1.56
N CYS A 64 -7.40 -0.50 1.74
CA CYS A 64 -6.57 -0.91 0.61
C CYS A 64 -7.31 -1.90 -0.28
N LEU A 65 -8.10 -2.81 0.31
CA LEU A 65 -8.92 -3.75 -0.47
C LEU A 65 -9.99 -3.02 -1.29
N ASP A 66 -10.65 -2.02 -0.69
CA ASP A 66 -11.68 -1.20 -1.37
C ASP A 66 -11.11 -0.44 -2.58
N GLU A 67 -9.85 0.00 -2.52
CA GLU A 67 -9.16 0.65 -3.63
C GLU A 67 -8.71 -0.31 -4.74
N ILE A 68 -8.53 -1.60 -4.42
CA ILE A 68 -8.03 -2.61 -5.37
C ILE A 68 -9.18 -3.24 -6.15
N ILE A 69 -10.28 -3.60 -5.49
CA ILE A 69 -11.39 -4.35 -6.09
C ILE A 69 -12.74 -3.76 -5.69
N ASP A 70 -13.60 -3.49 -6.68
CA ASP A 70 -15.02 -3.18 -6.46
C ASP A 70 -15.91 -4.16 -7.23
N GLY A 71 -16.75 -4.91 -6.52
CA GLY A 71 -17.68 -5.87 -7.12
C GLY A 71 -17.01 -6.96 -7.97
N GLY A 72 -15.73 -7.28 -7.72
CA GLY A 72 -14.93 -8.21 -8.51
C GLY A 72 -14.20 -7.57 -9.70
N ILE A 73 -14.38 -6.27 -9.93
CA ILE A 73 -13.64 -5.49 -10.93
C ILE A 73 -12.37 -4.97 -10.27
N ILE A 74 -11.22 -5.25 -10.90
CA ILE A 74 -9.93 -4.72 -10.47
C ILE A 74 -9.84 -3.25 -10.88
N LEU A 75 -9.67 -2.36 -9.90
CA LEU A 75 -9.60 -0.91 -10.11
C LEU A 75 -8.16 -0.41 -10.14
N GLU A 76 -7.31 -0.91 -9.25
CA GLU A 76 -5.92 -0.46 -9.08
C GLU A 76 -5.04 -1.64 -8.64
N THR A 77 -3.79 -1.66 -9.12
CA THR A 77 -2.79 -2.68 -8.75
C THR A 77 -1.46 -2.07 -8.33
N GLU A 78 -1.25 -0.77 -8.56
CA GLU A 78 -0.01 -0.08 -8.18
C GLU A 78 -0.02 0.28 -6.69
N ALA A 79 0.88 -0.36 -5.92
CA ALA A 79 0.94 -0.26 -4.47
C ALA A 79 1.04 1.18 -3.94
N SER A 80 1.82 2.03 -4.60
CA SER A 80 2.00 3.43 -4.21
C SER A 80 0.72 4.26 -4.37
N VAL A 81 -0.10 3.94 -5.38
CA VAL A 81 -1.40 4.60 -5.61
C VAL A 81 -2.40 4.14 -4.55
N ILE A 82 -2.49 2.83 -4.30
CA ILE A 82 -3.37 2.22 -3.29
C ILE A 82 -3.06 2.81 -1.90
N ALA A 83 -1.79 2.76 -1.49
CA ALA A 83 -1.34 3.30 -0.21
C ALA A 83 -1.53 4.82 -0.12
N GLY A 84 -1.32 5.55 -1.23
CA GLY A 84 -1.51 6.99 -1.27
C GLY A 84 -2.96 7.43 -1.03
N LYS A 85 -3.93 6.72 -1.62
CA LYS A 85 -5.36 7.02 -1.46
C LYS A 85 -5.86 6.67 -0.06
N THR A 86 -5.53 5.48 0.43
CA THR A 86 -5.95 5.00 1.75
C THR A 86 -5.39 5.85 2.89
N THR A 87 -4.15 6.32 2.76
CA THR A 87 -3.57 7.23 3.75
C THR A 87 -4.15 8.65 3.67
N SER A 88 -4.61 9.07 2.49
CA SER A 88 -5.25 10.39 2.28
C SER A 88 -6.64 10.47 2.93
N ASP A 89 -7.41 9.38 2.97
CA ASP A 89 -8.70 9.37 3.66
C ASP A 89 -8.56 9.25 5.19
N SER A 90 -7.40 8.78 5.68
CA SER A 90 -7.04 8.70 7.10
C SER A 90 -6.34 9.96 7.67
N LEU A 91 -6.35 11.07 6.94
CA LEU A 91 -5.51 12.27 7.16
C LEU A 91 -5.68 13.04 8.49
N ASP A 92 -6.45 12.54 9.45
CA ASP A 92 -6.38 13.05 10.84
C ASP A 92 -5.21 12.44 11.64
N GLY A 93 -4.53 11.40 11.15
CA GLY A 93 -3.49 10.66 11.90
C GLY A 93 -2.04 10.80 11.42
N MET A 94 -1.76 11.40 10.26
CA MET A 94 -0.51 11.15 9.53
C MET A 94 0.25 12.40 9.06
N SER A 95 0.27 13.46 9.88
CA SER A 95 1.15 14.63 9.70
C SER A 95 2.63 14.28 9.50
N SER A 96 3.07 13.05 9.80
CA SER A 96 4.48 12.63 9.75
C SER A 96 5.12 12.51 8.36
N LEU A 97 4.38 12.23 7.28
CA LEU A 97 4.99 12.01 5.93
C LEU A 97 5.04 13.30 5.10
N SER A 98 4.00 14.14 5.21
CA SER A 98 3.99 15.48 4.62
C SER A 98 5.01 16.39 5.31
N GLU A 99 5.14 16.32 6.65
CA GLU A 99 6.15 17.06 7.39
C GLU A 99 7.59 16.68 6.99
N GLN A 100 7.86 15.40 6.69
CA GLN A 100 9.19 14.97 6.24
C GLN A 100 9.54 15.55 4.86
N THR A 101 8.59 15.55 3.93
CA THR A 101 8.80 16.10 2.57
C THR A 101 8.92 17.62 2.60
N ILE A 102 8.09 18.30 3.41
CA ILE A 102 8.16 19.76 3.60
C ILE A 102 9.47 20.15 4.30
N SER A 103 9.91 19.41 5.31
CA SER A 103 11.17 19.67 6.02
C SER A 103 12.38 19.54 5.10
N GLN A 104 12.39 18.53 4.21
CA GLN A 104 13.45 18.36 3.21
C GLN A 104 13.42 19.46 2.14
N ALA A 105 12.23 19.83 1.64
CA ALA A 105 12.08 20.93 0.67
C ALA A 105 12.52 22.28 1.27
N LEU A 106 12.15 22.56 2.53
CA LEU A 106 12.55 23.76 3.26
C LEU A 106 14.06 23.79 3.53
N ALA A 107 14.65 22.66 3.90
CA ALA A 107 16.10 22.55 4.09
C ALA A 107 16.86 22.85 2.79
N THR A 108 16.38 22.29 1.68
CA THR A 108 16.94 22.51 0.34
C THR A 108 16.80 23.99 -0.08
N ALA A 109 15.61 24.58 0.10
CA ALA A 109 15.37 25.98 -0.19
C ALA A 109 16.23 26.93 0.67
N ARG A 110 16.42 26.61 1.96
CA ARG A 110 17.28 27.38 2.87
C ARG A 110 18.74 27.36 2.43
N GLU A 111 19.23 26.21 1.98
CA GLU A 111 20.60 26.09 1.48
C GLU A 111 20.81 26.88 0.17
N HIS A 112 19.81 26.85 -0.74
CA HIS A 112 19.84 27.66 -1.96
C HIS A 112 19.78 29.16 -1.68
N LEU A 113 18.94 29.62 -0.74
CA LEU A 113 18.89 31.02 -0.32
C LEU A 113 20.21 31.47 0.34
N ALA A 114 20.76 30.66 1.25
CA ALA A 114 22.02 30.97 1.90
C ALA A 114 23.18 31.11 0.89
N ARG A 115 23.25 30.22 -0.10
CA ARG A 115 24.24 30.32 -1.19
C ARG A 115 24.02 31.52 -2.10
N SER A 116 22.77 31.95 -2.30
CA SER A 116 22.45 33.13 -3.12
C SER A 116 22.72 34.46 -2.41
N LEU A 117 22.75 34.50 -1.07
CA LEU A 117 23.02 35.71 -0.28
C LEU A 117 24.51 35.88 0.09
N LEU A 118 25.32 34.83 -0.05
CA LEU A 118 26.77 34.83 0.21
C LEU A 118 27.62 35.10 -1.05
N LYS A 119 26.99 35.42 -2.19
CA LYS A 119 27.61 35.99 -3.39
C LYS A 119 27.19 37.44 -3.52
#